data_AF-A0A8X6KTN6-F1
#
_entry.id   AF-A0A8X6KTN6-F1
#
_cell.length_a   1.000
_cell.length_b   1.000
_cell.length_c   1.000
_cell.angle_alpha   90.00
_cell.angle_beta   90.00
_cell.angle_gamma   90.00
#
_symmetry.space_group_name_H-M   'P 1'
#
loop_
_entity.id
_entity.type
_entity.pdbx_description
1 polymer ?
#
loop_
_entity_poly.entity_id
_entity_poly.type
_entity_poly.pdbx_seq_one_letter_code
_entity_poly.pdbx_strand_id
1 'polypeptide(L)'
;MPCDRDFGIIEKRKRVCKPMVPEEIAEMIAEARHVQPFNVVMMKEEDFYDFFAQCDTFLNTSPIKISTASWIKISRANLPIIQVNTTFSNMEPWKEHNIFKRGKSVNDISRIYFLPPLGKSSSKSFIAPPVKMGFLDLQPYPANASIIRTYFERNFEIFL
;
A
#
# COMPACT_ATOMS: atom_id res chain seq x y z
N MET A 1 9.81 16.66 -6.32
CA MET A 1 9.29 15.60 -7.20
C MET A 1 8.11 16.15 -7.99
N PRO A 2 7.82 15.68 -9.22
CA PRO A 2 6.66 16.16 -9.99
C PRO A 2 5.33 15.96 -9.25
N CYS A 3 5.20 14.91 -8.43
CA CYS A 3 4.03 14.65 -7.60
C CYS A 3 3.74 15.78 -6.59
N ASP A 4 4.78 16.39 -6.00
CA ASP A 4 4.61 17.47 -5.00
C ASP A 4 3.92 18.70 -5.60
N ARG A 5 4.14 18.94 -6.91
CA ARG A 5 3.53 20.06 -7.64
C ARG A 5 2.03 19.85 -7.80
N ASP A 6 1.61 18.64 -8.18
CA ASP A 6 0.19 18.31 -8.36
C ASP A 6 -0.55 18.36 -7.02
N PHE A 7 0.06 17.89 -5.92
CA PHE A 7 -0.47 18.07 -4.57
C PHE A 7 -0.65 19.55 -4.22
N GLY A 8 0.34 20.39 -4.51
CA GLY A 8 0.25 21.82 -4.26
C GLY A 8 -0.90 22.51 -5.01
N ILE A 9 -1.20 22.07 -6.23
CA ILE A 9 -2.31 22.60 -7.04
C ILE A 9 -3.66 22.21 -6.40
N ILE A 10 -3.83 20.94 -6.04
CA ILE A 10 -5.06 20.43 -5.40
C ILE A 10 -5.27 21.11 -4.03
N GLU A 11 -4.24 21.23 -3.21
CA GLU A 11 -4.31 21.91 -1.92
C GLU A 11 -4.69 23.40 -2.06
N LYS A 12 -4.13 24.09 -3.07
CA LYS A 12 -4.48 25.48 -3.34
C LYS A 12 -5.95 25.62 -3.74
N ARG A 13 -6.48 24.71 -4.56
CA ARG A 13 -7.90 24.67 -4.92
C ARG A 13 -8.79 24.37 -3.72
N LYS A 14 -8.38 23.43 -2.85
CA LYS A 14 -9.07 23.10 -1.60
C LYS A 14 -9.16 24.26 -0.60
N ARG A 15 -8.25 25.24 -0.63
CA ARG A 15 -8.35 26.42 0.24
C ARG A 15 -9.51 27.36 -0.14
N VAL A 16 -9.92 27.35 -1.42
CA VAL A 16 -11.00 28.20 -1.94
C VAL A 16 -12.31 27.44 -2.16
N CYS A 17 -12.25 26.12 -2.35
CA CYS A 17 -13.41 25.23 -2.38
C CYS A 17 -13.71 24.69 -0.98
N LYS A 18 -14.99 24.68 -0.59
CA LYS A 18 -15.45 24.06 0.66
C LYS A 18 -16.34 22.86 0.33
N PRO A 19 -15.77 21.74 -0.14
CA PRO A 19 -16.56 20.55 -0.44
C PRO A 19 -17.18 20.02 0.87
N MET A 20 -18.46 19.70 0.81
CA MET A 20 -19.28 19.18 1.90
C MET A 20 -19.59 17.69 1.73
N VAL A 21 -19.54 17.19 0.48
CA VAL A 21 -19.75 15.77 0.17
C VAL A 21 -18.57 15.17 -0.61
N PRO A 22 -18.33 13.86 -0.48
CA PRO A 22 -17.40 13.06 -1.26
C PRO A 22 -17.27 13.41 -2.76
N GLU A 23 -18.40 13.58 -3.45
CA GLU A 23 -18.46 13.83 -4.88
C GLU A 23 -17.87 15.20 -5.23
N GLU A 24 -18.15 16.21 -4.41
CA GLU A 24 -17.58 17.55 -4.57
C GLU A 24 -16.07 17.57 -4.36
N ILE A 25 -15.52 16.66 -3.54
CA ILE A 25 -14.07 16.48 -3.42
C ILE A 25 -13.50 15.95 -4.73
N ALA A 26 -14.17 14.98 -5.35
CA ALA A 26 -13.75 14.41 -6.62
C ALA A 26 -13.77 15.46 -7.75
N GLU A 27 -14.84 16.25 -7.84
CA GLU A 27 -14.96 17.37 -8.78
C GLU A 27 -13.88 18.42 -8.53
N MET A 28 -13.67 18.84 -7.27
CA MET A 28 -12.63 19.78 -6.89
C MET A 28 -11.23 19.31 -7.32
N ILE A 29 -10.93 18.01 -7.15
CA ILE A 29 -9.65 17.43 -7.56
C ILE A 29 -9.57 17.44 -9.10
N ALA A 30 -10.59 16.97 -9.80
CA ALA A 30 -10.61 16.93 -11.27
C ALA A 30 -10.35 18.32 -11.87
N GLU A 31 -11.02 19.35 -11.34
CA GLU A 31 -10.93 20.73 -11.81
C GLU A 31 -9.71 21.51 -11.31
N ALA A 32 -8.90 20.94 -10.41
CA ALA A 32 -7.78 21.66 -9.82
C ALA A 32 -6.76 22.14 -10.88
N ARG A 33 -6.68 21.47 -12.04
CA ARG A 33 -5.81 21.83 -13.17
C ARG A 33 -6.63 22.13 -14.44
N HIS A 34 -6.54 23.37 -14.93
CA HIS A 34 -7.39 23.87 -16.02
C HIS A 34 -7.02 23.35 -17.43
N VAL A 35 -5.73 23.11 -17.71
CA VAL A 35 -5.26 22.73 -19.06
C VAL A 35 -5.36 21.22 -19.29
N GLN A 36 -5.38 20.43 -18.21
CA GLN A 36 -5.50 18.97 -18.27
C GLN A 36 -6.13 18.49 -16.95
N PRO A 37 -7.45 18.35 -16.84
CA PRO A 37 -8.08 17.90 -15.60
C PRO A 37 -7.49 16.58 -15.08
N PHE A 38 -7.54 16.36 -13.77
CA PHE A 38 -7.12 15.08 -13.18
C PHE A 38 -8.18 14.01 -13.48
N ASN A 39 -7.73 12.79 -13.77
CA ASN A 39 -8.63 11.64 -13.86
C ASN A 39 -8.90 11.13 -12.43
N VAL A 40 -10.11 11.32 -11.93
CA VAL A 40 -10.51 10.90 -10.59
C VAL A 40 -11.35 9.64 -10.70
N VAL A 41 -10.91 8.58 -10.03
CA VAL A 41 -11.63 7.30 -9.97
C VAL A 41 -12.25 7.16 -8.58
N MET A 42 -13.57 7.01 -8.56
CA MET A 42 -14.31 6.71 -7.33
C MET A 42 -14.19 5.22 -7.04
N MET A 43 -13.26 4.86 -6.16
CA MET A 43 -13.10 3.51 -5.67
C MET A 43 -14.21 3.16 -4.68
N LYS A 44 -14.72 1.93 -4.71
CA LYS A 44 -15.61 1.43 -3.65
C LYS A 44 -14.87 0.36 -2.85
N GLU A 45 -15.55 -0.23 -1.85
CA GLU A 45 -14.93 -1.12 -0.87
C GLU A 45 -14.31 -2.39 -1.48
N GLU A 46 -14.87 -2.88 -2.58
CA GLU A 46 -14.37 -4.04 -3.33
C GLU A 46 -13.05 -3.80 -4.07
N ASP A 47 -12.77 -2.55 -4.43
CA ASP A 47 -11.54 -2.14 -5.11
C ASP A 47 -10.33 -2.12 -4.17
N PHE A 48 -10.57 -2.16 -2.84
CA PHE A 48 -9.51 -2.27 -1.85
C PHE A 48 -9.21 -3.73 -1.56
N TYR A 49 -8.04 -4.21 -1.96
CA TYR A 49 -7.66 -5.60 -1.77
C TYR A 49 -6.85 -5.85 -0.48
N ASP A 50 -7.08 -6.98 0.17
CA ASP A 50 -6.25 -7.44 1.29
C ASP A 50 -5.00 -8.19 0.79
N PHE A 51 -3.99 -7.40 0.41
CA PHE A 51 -2.68 -7.95 0.04
C PHE A 51 -1.96 -8.61 1.21
N PHE A 52 -2.24 -8.20 2.46
CA PHE A 52 -1.57 -8.74 3.63
C PHE A 52 -1.95 -10.21 3.85
N ALA A 53 -3.24 -10.53 3.84
CA ALA A 53 -3.73 -11.90 3.98
C ALA A 53 -3.19 -12.83 2.89
N GLN A 54 -3.01 -12.32 1.68
CA GLN A 54 -2.46 -13.09 0.57
C GLN A 54 -0.96 -13.28 0.71
N CYS A 55 -0.22 -12.22 1.05
CA CYS A 55 1.20 -12.33 1.38
C CYS A 55 1.42 -13.34 2.53
N ASP A 56 0.58 -13.34 3.57
CA ASP A 56 0.63 -14.33 4.64
C ASP A 56 0.29 -15.74 4.16
N THR A 57 -0.51 -15.91 3.12
CA THR A 57 -0.84 -17.24 2.59
C THR A 57 0.27 -17.81 1.70
N PHE A 58 0.94 -16.93 0.95
CA PHE A 58 1.88 -17.32 -0.10
C PHE A 58 3.35 -17.16 0.27
N LEU A 59 3.69 -16.12 1.02
CA LEU A 59 5.07 -15.71 1.25
C LEU A 59 5.60 -16.14 2.63
N ASN A 60 6.85 -16.59 2.66
CA ASN A 60 7.62 -16.78 3.88
C ASN A 60 8.77 -15.77 3.92
N THR A 61 8.53 -14.61 4.52
CA THR A 61 9.51 -13.52 4.60
C THR A 61 10.31 -13.51 5.90
N SER A 62 9.94 -14.35 6.87
CA SER A 62 10.64 -14.46 8.17
C SER A 62 12.17 -14.68 8.06
N PRO A 63 12.72 -15.42 7.08
CA PRO A 63 14.16 -15.65 7.00
C PRO A 63 14.95 -14.46 6.44
N ILE A 64 14.29 -13.55 5.71
CA ILE A 64 14.94 -12.48 4.94
C ILE A 64 15.45 -11.35 5.86
N LYS A 65 14.80 -11.17 7.04
CA LYS A 65 15.12 -10.11 8.02
C LYS A 65 15.42 -8.76 7.36
N ILE A 66 14.43 -8.22 6.64
CA ILE A 66 14.57 -7.02 5.79
C ILE A 66 15.23 -5.84 6.52
N SER A 67 14.95 -5.65 7.81
CA SER A 67 15.56 -4.58 8.63
C SER A 67 17.08 -4.67 8.77
N THR A 68 17.66 -5.84 8.51
CA THR A 68 19.11 -6.11 8.58
C THR A 68 19.73 -6.40 7.21
N ALA A 69 18.91 -6.48 6.17
CA ALA A 69 19.38 -6.68 4.81
C ALA A 69 19.93 -5.34 4.29
N SER A 70 21.15 -5.37 3.79
CA SER A 70 21.74 -4.21 3.11
C SER A 70 21.36 -4.21 1.62
N TRP A 71 21.25 -5.40 1.01
CA TRP A 71 20.93 -5.58 -0.41
C TRP A 71 19.94 -6.71 -0.59
N ILE A 72 18.95 -6.50 -1.47
CA ILE A 72 18.01 -7.54 -1.90
C ILE A 72 18.03 -7.55 -3.42
N LYS A 73 18.29 -8.72 -4.00
CA LYS A 73 18.32 -8.94 -5.44
C LYS A 73 17.19 -9.90 -5.83
N ILE A 74 16.35 -9.44 -6.73
CA ILE A 74 15.20 -10.17 -7.24
C ILE A 74 15.38 -10.31 -8.75
N SER A 75 15.31 -11.53 -9.27
CA SER A 75 15.38 -11.81 -10.71
C SER A 75 14.19 -12.66 -11.11
N ARG A 76 13.52 -12.28 -12.20
CA ARG A 76 12.38 -13.02 -12.74
C ARG A 76 12.75 -14.47 -13.10
N ALA A 77 13.97 -14.70 -13.58
CA ALA A 77 14.45 -16.01 -13.98
C ALA A 77 14.62 -16.98 -12.79
N ASN A 78 14.87 -16.43 -11.60
CA ASN A 78 15.20 -17.22 -10.41
C ASN A 78 14.05 -17.27 -9.40
N LEU A 79 12.88 -16.69 -9.69
CA LEU A 79 11.72 -16.80 -8.82
C LEU A 79 11.34 -18.28 -8.62
N PRO A 80 11.01 -18.72 -7.40
CA PRO A 80 10.72 -17.91 -6.19
C PRO A 80 11.92 -17.63 -5.27
N ILE A 81 13.15 -17.80 -5.75
CA ILE A 81 14.36 -17.57 -4.96
C ILE A 81 14.79 -16.12 -5.08
N ILE A 82 15.00 -15.46 -3.94
CA ILE A 82 15.64 -14.14 -3.86
C ILE A 82 17.02 -14.26 -3.24
N GLN A 83 17.88 -13.30 -3.57
CA GLN A 83 19.24 -13.21 -3.04
C GLN A 83 19.35 -12.03 -2.08
N VAL A 84 19.89 -12.25 -0.89
CA VAL A 84 20.01 -11.24 0.17
C VAL A 84 21.47 -11.14 0.60
N ASN A 85 21.95 -9.92 0.77
CA ASN A 85 23.22 -9.64 1.41
C ASN A 85 23.00 -8.73 2.62
N THR A 86 23.61 -9.10 3.75
CA THR A 86 23.53 -8.34 5.00
C THR A 86 24.61 -7.28 5.11
N THR A 87 25.71 -7.39 4.37
CA THR A 87 26.79 -6.41 4.38
C THR A 87 26.80 -5.58 3.10
N PHE A 88 27.54 -4.47 3.13
CA PHE A 88 27.86 -3.66 1.95
C PHE A 88 29.12 -4.14 1.21
N SER A 89 29.67 -5.31 1.59
CA SER A 89 30.89 -5.85 1.01
C SER A 89 30.58 -6.67 -0.23
N ASN A 90 31.33 -6.42 -1.30
CA ASN A 90 31.25 -7.21 -2.54
C ASN A 90 31.86 -8.61 -2.41
N MET A 91 32.54 -8.92 -1.30
CA MET A 91 33.21 -10.20 -1.09
C MET A 91 32.33 -11.26 -0.43
N GLU A 92 31.23 -10.87 0.24
CA GLU A 92 30.33 -11.85 0.84
C GLU A 92 29.43 -12.50 -0.21
N PRO A 93 29.29 -13.84 -0.18
CA PRO A 93 28.38 -14.53 -1.09
C PRO A 93 26.92 -14.20 -0.74
N TRP A 94 26.11 -14.02 -1.78
CA TRP A 94 24.68 -13.80 -1.64
C TRP A 94 24.00 -15.01 -1.01
N LYS A 95 23.11 -14.77 -0.03
CA LYS A 95 22.30 -15.82 0.58
C LYS A 95 21.00 -15.97 -0.17
N GLU A 96 20.68 -17.19 -0.55
CA GLU A 96 19.47 -17.52 -1.29
C GLU A 96 18.33 -17.90 -0.35
N HIS A 97 17.16 -17.30 -0.58
CA HIS A 97 15.95 -17.54 0.19
C HIS A 97 14.78 -17.82 -0.74
N ASN A 98 14.12 -18.96 -0.57
CA ASN A 98 12.84 -19.21 -1.20
C ASN A 98 11.76 -18.39 -0.49
N ILE A 99 11.07 -17.53 -1.23
CA ILE A 99 10.06 -16.63 -0.67
C ILE A 99 8.69 -17.28 -0.54
N PHE A 100 8.46 -18.49 -1.08
CA PHE A 100 7.17 -19.16 -1.01
C PHE A 100 7.06 -20.09 0.20
N LYS A 101 5.85 -20.12 0.78
CA LYS A 101 5.48 -21.15 1.77
C LYS A 101 5.46 -22.53 1.11
N ARG A 102 5.64 -23.57 1.93
CA ARG A 102 5.71 -24.97 1.46
C ARG A 102 4.45 -25.31 0.66
N GLY A 103 4.65 -25.87 -0.54
CA GLY A 103 3.55 -26.28 -1.42
C GLY A 103 2.88 -25.15 -2.19
N LYS A 104 3.45 -23.94 -2.20
CA LYS A 104 3.00 -22.81 -3.04
C LYS A 104 3.95 -22.63 -4.22
N SER A 105 3.38 -22.30 -5.37
CA SER A 105 4.08 -22.09 -6.64
C SER A 105 3.61 -20.83 -7.34
N VAL A 106 4.34 -20.41 -8.38
CA VAL A 106 3.98 -19.23 -9.19
C VAL A 106 2.62 -19.44 -9.87
N ASN A 107 2.27 -20.68 -10.23
CA ASN A 107 0.97 -21.02 -10.83
C ASN A 107 -0.21 -20.84 -9.87
N ASP A 108 0.05 -20.80 -8.56
CA ASP A 108 -1.00 -20.52 -7.57
C ASP A 108 -1.27 -19.01 -7.46
N ILE A 109 -0.28 -18.17 -7.80
CA ILE A 109 -0.43 -16.71 -7.83
C ILE A 109 -1.27 -16.29 -9.04
N SER A 110 -1.07 -16.91 -10.20
CA SER A 110 -1.87 -16.60 -11.38
C SER A 110 -3.36 -16.95 -11.22
N ARG A 111 -3.71 -17.80 -10.23
CA ARG A 111 -5.10 -18.10 -9.87
C ARG A 111 -5.72 -17.08 -8.92
N ILE A 112 -4.96 -16.11 -8.42
CA ILE A 112 -5.46 -15.00 -7.60
C ILE A 112 -6.17 -14.00 -8.51
N TYR A 113 -7.23 -14.43 -9.20
CA TYR A 113 -8.15 -13.55 -9.91
C TYR A 113 -9.16 -12.89 -8.97
N PHE A 114 -9.15 -13.27 -7.69
CA PHE A 114 -10.07 -12.77 -6.69
C PHE A 114 -9.30 -12.52 -5.39
N LEU A 115 -8.73 -11.31 -5.28
CA LEU A 115 -8.25 -10.81 -4.00
C LEU A 115 -9.48 -10.47 -3.15
N PRO A 116 -9.55 -10.95 -1.90
CA PRO A 116 -10.66 -10.56 -1.04
C PRO A 116 -10.59 -9.06 -0.75
N PRO A 117 -11.74 -8.39 -0.64
CA PRO A 117 -11.76 -6.99 -0.27
C PRO A 117 -11.29 -6.80 1.16
N LEU A 118 -10.60 -5.68 1.38
CA LEU A 118 -10.01 -5.27 2.65
C LEU A 118 -11.13 -5.08 3.68
N GLY A 119 -11.07 -5.83 4.79
CA GLY A 119 -12.06 -5.72 5.87
C GLY A 119 -13.06 -6.88 5.99
N LYS A 120 -13.08 -7.83 5.04
CA LYS A 120 -13.89 -9.06 5.14
C LYS A 120 -13.13 -10.26 5.70
N SER A 121 -12.12 -10.05 6.56
CA SER A 121 -11.46 -11.16 7.24
C SER A 121 -12.27 -11.58 8.47
N SER A 122 -12.60 -12.88 8.53
CA SER A 122 -13.13 -13.53 9.72
C SER A 122 -12.21 -13.27 10.91
N SER A 123 -12.70 -12.47 11.87
CA SER A 123 -12.25 -12.35 13.27
C SER A 123 -10.96 -13.12 13.64
N LYS A 124 -9.80 -12.49 13.41
CA LYS A 124 -8.65 -12.66 14.31
C LYS A 124 -8.20 -11.27 14.73
N SER A 125 -8.74 -10.85 15.86
CA SER A 125 -8.40 -9.60 16.53
C SER A 125 -6.93 -9.60 16.95
N PHE A 126 -6.06 -8.98 16.16
CA PHE A 126 -4.79 -8.47 16.69
C PHE A 126 -5.08 -7.15 17.41
N ILE A 127 -5.46 -7.25 18.68
CA ILE A 127 -5.49 -6.10 19.58
C ILE A 127 -4.04 -5.80 19.93
N ALA A 128 -3.43 -4.84 19.25
CA ALA A 128 -2.25 -4.17 19.80
C ALA A 128 -2.71 -3.28 20.97
N PRO A 129 -2.01 -3.26 22.12
CA PRO A 129 -2.40 -2.43 23.25
C PRO A 129 -2.31 -0.94 22.87
N PRO A 130 -3.25 -0.10 23.36
CA PRO A 130 -3.29 1.32 23.00
C PRO A 130 -2.08 2.05 23.61
N VAL A 131 -1.31 2.70 22.74
CA VAL A 131 -0.33 3.72 23.14
C VAL A 131 -1.12 4.91 23.69
N LYS A 132 -0.91 5.27 24.97
CA LYS A 132 -1.49 6.45 25.59
C LYS A 132 -0.94 7.70 24.90
N MET A 133 -1.72 8.30 24.01
CA MET A 133 -1.50 9.66 23.51
C MET A 133 -2.41 10.62 24.29
N GLY A 134 -1.82 11.73 24.74
CA GLY A 134 -2.44 12.72 25.60
C GLY A 134 -3.74 13.30 25.06
N PHE A 135 -4.63 13.56 26.01
CA PHE A 135 -5.96 14.12 25.86
C PHE A 135 -5.87 15.58 25.38
N LEU A 136 -6.38 15.88 24.18
CA LEU A 136 -7.05 17.14 23.82
C LEU A 136 -7.67 17.02 22.42
N ASP A 137 -9.01 17.02 22.42
CA ASP A 137 -9.97 17.41 21.39
C ASP A 137 -10.00 16.70 20.03
N LEU A 138 -10.80 15.63 19.95
CA LEU A 138 -11.59 15.31 18.75
C LEU A 138 -13.04 15.06 19.17
N GLN A 139 -13.93 15.98 18.77
CA GLN A 139 -15.37 15.78 18.87
C GLN A 139 -15.83 14.58 18.03
N PRO A 140 -16.90 13.87 18.43
CA PRO A 140 -17.34 12.65 17.74
C PRO A 140 -17.98 12.99 16.38
N TYR A 141 -17.39 12.48 15.30
CA TYR A 141 -18.06 12.46 14.00
C TYR A 141 -19.18 11.40 14.02
N PRO A 142 -20.37 11.70 13.45
CA PRO A 142 -21.49 10.75 13.41
C PRO A 142 -21.16 9.53 12.53
N ALA A 143 -21.66 8.37 12.98
CA ALA A 143 -21.32 7.01 12.56
C ALA A 143 -21.78 6.59 11.14
N ASN A 144 -21.84 7.52 10.19
CA ASN A 144 -22.45 7.31 8.88
C ASN A 144 -21.55 7.80 7.72
N ALA A 145 -20.25 7.97 7.96
CA ALA A 145 -19.34 8.50 6.95
C ALA A 145 -18.79 7.38 6.08
N SER A 146 -19.19 7.36 4.80
CA SER A 146 -18.47 6.68 3.72
C SER A 146 -17.00 7.09 3.79
N ILE A 147 -16.12 6.15 4.18
CA ILE A 147 -14.70 6.40 4.35
C ILE A 147 -14.08 6.54 2.96
N ILE A 148 -13.96 7.77 2.45
CA ILE A 148 -12.99 8.04 1.38
C ILE A 148 -11.61 8.07 2.03
N ARG A 149 -10.97 6.90 2.03
CA ARG A 149 -9.54 6.77 2.25
C ARG A 149 -8.88 6.88 0.89
N THR A 150 -8.42 8.06 0.51
CA THR A 150 -7.60 8.23 -0.69
C THR A 150 -6.24 7.56 -0.45
N TYR A 151 -6.13 6.28 -0.79
CA TYR A 151 -4.85 5.58 -0.93
C TYR A 151 -4.40 5.76 -2.37
N PHE A 152 -3.40 6.61 -2.58
CA PHE A 152 -2.71 6.69 -3.87
C PHE A 152 -1.46 5.81 -3.78
N GLU A 153 -1.34 4.87 -4.70
CA GLU A 153 -0.26 3.89 -4.75
C GLU A 153 1.11 4.59 -4.72
N ARG A 154 1.93 4.23 -3.71
CA ARG A 154 3.37 4.48 -3.78
C ARG A 154 3.91 3.58 -4.89
N ASN A 155 4.17 4.17 -6.05
CA ASN A 155 5.12 3.59 -6.99
C ASN A 155 6.45 3.42 -6.25
N PHE A 156 6.74 2.19 -5.81
CA PHE A 156 8.09 1.78 -5.49
C PHE A 156 8.86 1.70 -6.81
N GLU A 157 9.39 2.83 -7.26
CA GLU A 157 10.56 2.82 -8.14
C GLU A 157 11.75 2.33 -7.30
N ILE A 158 12.02 1.04 -7.37
CA ILE A 158 13.33 0.49 -7.02
C ILE A 158 14.27 0.98 -8.13
N PHE A 159 14.97 2.09 -7.88
CA PHE A 159 16.12 2.45 -8.70
C PHE A 159 17.20 1.38 -8.50
N LEU A 160 17.66 0.83 -9.62
CA LEU A 160 18.85 -0.04 -9.72
C LEU A 160 20.12 0.69 -9.29
#